data_AF-A0A512JM90-F1
#
_entry.id   AF-A0A512JM90-F1
#
_cell.length_a   1.000
_cell.length_b   1.000
_cell.length_c   1.000
_cell.angle_alpha   90.00
_cell.angle_beta   90.00
_cell.angle_gamma   90.00
#
_symmetry.space_group_name_H-M   'P 1'
#
loop_
_entity.id
_entity.type
_entity.pdbx_description
1 polymer ?
#
loop_
_entity_poly.entity_id
_entity_poly.type
_entity_poly.pdbx_seq_one_letter_code
_entity_poly.pdbx_strand_id
1 'polypeptide(L)'
;MVALVALGHAQGRLCGELAAAIARFLTRGDQEAGPGMQGASYYHESEPTLEEATRILKDLGLVRPVPRADKPDETWYCRHALTVDAQAMPDALALAISATDERLLTSFLALACGYDGLSSERTPFTPATEYKAAMRALARAGYAQSVGSAFRWTDQVATAMRQVDAWDEQGRCIASLREQERLAQADAAWRSMPETIRRTHFAKRPMRLVPVVEALTMSWRDGAWHPIDREPPPAPAGQIALARRLIDLAQGRA
;
A
#
# COMPACT_ATOMS: atom_id res chain seq x y z
N MET A 1 34.17 32.30 -6.94
CA MET A 1 32.82 32.75 -6.54
C MET A 1 31.99 31.50 -6.30
N VAL A 2 31.97 31.01 -5.06
CA VAL A 2 31.22 29.79 -4.69
C VAL A 2 29.77 30.22 -4.52
N ALA A 3 28.89 29.74 -5.39
CA ALA A 3 27.46 29.95 -5.23
C ALA A 3 27.05 29.33 -3.88
N LEU A 4 26.68 30.17 -2.92
CA LEU A 4 25.95 29.72 -1.74
C LEU A 4 24.63 29.15 -2.25
N VAL A 5 24.58 27.84 -2.44
CA VAL A 5 23.33 27.12 -2.60
C VAL A 5 22.55 27.41 -1.33
N ALA A 6 21.45 28.15 -1.44
CA ALA A 6 20.51 28.31 -0.35
C ALA A 6 20.05 26.91 0.03
N LEU A 7 20.60 26.37 1.13
CA LEU A 7 20.18 25.11 1.72
C LEU A 7 18.77 25.38 2.26
N GLY A 8 17.77 25.21 1.40
CA GLY A 8 16.36 25.35 1.77
C GLY A 8 16.00 24.45 2.96
N HIS A 9 14.78 24.58 3.46
CA HIS A 9 14.35 23.89 4.67
C HIS A 9 14.46 22.37 4.52
N ALA A 10 15.06 21.71 5.52
CA ALA A 10 15.22 20.25 5.53
C ALA A 10 13.86 19.53 5.45
N GLN A 11 12.83 20.12 6.03
CA GLN A 11 11.44 19.67 5.97
C GLN A 11 10.88 19.78 4.55
N GLY A 12 11.14 20.89 3.84
CA GLY A 12 10.76 21.03 2.43
C GLY A 12 11.47 20.02 1.53
N ARG A 13 12.76 19.72 1.79
CA ARG A 13 13.46 18.63 1.09
C ARG A 13 12.83 17.26 1.36
N LEU A 14 12.45 16.97 2.62
CA LEU A 14 11.71 15.74 2.93
C LEU A 14 10.42 15.68 2.11
N CYS A 15 9.61 16.75 2.13
CA CYS A 15 8.38 16.81 1.34
C CYS A 15 8.67 16.53 -0.14
N GLY A 16 9.70 17.14 -0.72
CA GLY A 16 10.00 16.93 -2.13
C GLY A 16 10.46 15.51 -2.47
N GLU A 17 11.13 14.81 -1.55
CA GLU A 17 11.48 13.38 -1.72
C GLU A 17 10.23 12.47 -1.64
N LEU A 18 9.29 12.78 -0.74
CA LEU A 18 8.02 12.06 -0.66
C LEU A 18 7.18 12.30 -1.92
N ALA A 19 7.05 13.55 -2.36
CA ALA A 19 6.36 13.92 -3.58
C ALA A 19 6.99 13.26 -4.81
N ALA A 20 8.33 13.20 -4.89
CA ALA A 20 9.04 12.52 -5.97
C ALA A 20 8.71 11.02 -6.02
N ALA A 21 8.64 10.35 -4.87
CA ALA A 21 8.29 8.94 -4.81
C ALA A 21 6.84 8.68 -5.25
N ILE A 22 5.89 9.53 -4.82
CA ILE A 22 4.49 9.49 -5.25
C ILE A 22 4.38 9.74 -6.76
N ALA A 23 5.03 10.79 -7.27
CA ALA A 23 5.03 11.15 -8.69
C ALA A 23 5.55 10.00 -9.57
N ARG A 24 6.65 9.37 -9.16
CA ARG A 24 7.15 8.15 -9.82
C ARG A 24 6.12 7.05 -9.76
N PHE A 25 5.51 6.77 -8.60
CA PHE A 25 4.45 5.75 -8.46
C PHE A 25 3.32 5.96 -9.47
N LEU A 26 2.73 7.14 -9.49
CA LEU A 26 1.57 7.45 -10.32
C LEU A 26 1.86 7.35 -11.82
N THR A 27 3.10 7.63 -12.25
CA THR A 27 3.48 7.66 -13.67
C THR A 27 4.11 6.37 -14.20
N ARG A 28 4.18 5.29 -13.41
CA ARG A 28 4.79 4.01 -13.86
C ARG A 28 4.09 3.36 -15.03
N GLY A 29 2.77 3.54 -15.12
CA GLY A 29 1.95 2.94 -16.18
C GLY A 29 2.11 3.61 -17.54
N ASP A 30 2.64 4.84 -17.59
CA ASP A 30 2.77 5.62 -18.83
C ASP A 30 4.18 5.46 -19.41
N GLN A 31 4.26 4.74 -20.54
CA GLN A 31 5.54 4.34 -21.14
C GLN A 31 6.18 5.43 -22.00
N GLU A 32 5.48 6.52 -22.33
CA GLU A 32 5.96 7.50 -23.31
C GLU A 32 7.08 8.40 -22.79
N ALA A 33 6.94 8.90 -21.56
CA ALA A 33 7.90 9.83 -20.96
C ALA A 33 8.85 9.18 -19.94
N GLY A 34 8.54 7.96 -19.47
CA GLY A 34 9.22 7.32 -18.35
C GLY A 34 8.77 7.85 -16.98
N PRO A 35 8.89 7.05 -15.91
CA PRO A 35 8.32 7.38 -14.60
C PRO A 35 9.00 8.59 -13.97
N GLY A 36 8.20 9.58 -13.58
CA GLY A 36 8.64 10.77 -12.87
C GLY A 36 9.21 11.88 -13.75
N MET A 37 9.11 11.80 -15.07
CA MET A 37 9.57 12.87 -15.97
C MET A 37 8.52 13.98 -16.12
N GLN A 38 8.95 15.22 -16.31
CA GLN A 38 8.06 16.33 -16.63
C GLN A 38 7.25 16.01 -17.89
N GLY A 39 5.94 16.28 -17.85
CA GLY A 39 5.01 15.94 -18.93
C GLY A 39 4.53 14.48 -18.89
N ALA A 40 5.20 13.59 -18.16
CA ALA A 40 4.69 12.24 -17.91
C ALA A 40 3.31 12.34 -17.27
N SER A 41 2.40 11.50 -17.76
CA SER A 41 1.00 11.62 -17.42
C SER A 41 0.47 10.34 -16.80
N TYR A 42 -0.68 10.42 -16.16
CA TYR A 42 -1.30 9.27 -15.54
C TYR A 42 -2.78 9.50 -15.35
N TYR A 43 -3.53 8.41 -15.29
CA TYR A 43 -4.89 8.39 -14.77
C TYR A 43 -4.81 7.93 -13.32
N HIS A 44 -5.41 8.68 -12.40
CA HIS A 44 -5.73 8.08 -11.12
C HIS A 44 -7.02 7.30 -11.32
N GLU A 45 -7.01 6.01 -10.99
CA GLU A 45 -8.24 5.24 -10.82
C GLU A 45 -9.07 5.96 -9.73
N SER A 46 -10.40 5.83 -9.72
CA SER A 46 -11.29 6.46 -8.70
C SER A 46 -11.12 5.86 -7.29
N GLU A 47 -9.89 5.48 -6.97
CA GLU A 47 -9.42 4.97 -5.70
C GLU A 47 -9.03 6.17 -4.81
N PRO A 48 -9.61 6.29 -3.60
CA PRO A 48 -9.41 7.45 -2.73
C PRO A 48 -7.95 7.81 -2.46
N THR A 49 -7.08 6.81 -2.32
CA THR A 49 -5.65 7.00 -2.07
C THR A 49 -4.94 7.68 -3.24
N LEU A 50 -5.29 7.31 -4.48
CA LEU A 50 -4.69 7.91 -5.68
C LEU A 50 -5.22 9.33 -5.88
N GLU A 51 -6.52 9.54 -5.69
CA GLU A 51 -7.15 10.87 -5.73
C GLU A 51 -6.51 11.83 -4.73
N GLU A 52 -6.28 11.38 -3.49
CA GLU A 52 -5.64 12.19 -2.46
C GLU A 52 -4.20 12.55 -2.81
N ALA A 53 -3.42 11.57 -3.28
CA ALA A 53 -2.06 11.80 -3.71
C ALA A 53 -1.99 12.81 -4.86
N THR A 54 -2.87 12.69 -5.86
CA THR A 54 -2.98 13.64 -6.97
C THR A 54 -3.37 15.03 -6.47
N ARG A 55 -4.35 15.13 -5.57
CA ARG A 55 -4.80 16.40 -4.98
C ARG A 55 -3.66 17.13 -4.29
N ILE A 56 -2.86 16.43 -3.47
CA ILE A 56 -1.71 17.03 -2.79
C ILE A 56 -0.65 17.50 -3.79
N LEU A 57 -0.30 16.66 -4.78
CA LEU A 57 0.67 17.08 -5.80
C LEU A 57 0.17 18.30 -6.59
N LYS A 58 -1.15 18.42 -6.82
CA LYS A 58 -1.77 19.56 -7.50
C LYS A 58 -1.71 20.82 -6.63
N ASP A 59 -2.03 20.72 -5.34
CA ASP A 59 -1.93 21.82 -4.38
C ASP A 59 -0.50 22.37 -4.29
N LEU A 60 0.50 21.49 -4.46
CA LEU A 60 1.92 21.84 -4.50
C LEU A 60 2.40 22.34 -5.87
N GLY A 61 1.53 22.40 -6.88
CA GLY A 61 1.88 22.81 -8.23
C GLY A 61 2.77 21.83 -9.00
N LEU A 62 2.89 20.58 -8.54
CA LEU A 62 3.75 19.53 -9.10
C LEU A 62 3.06 18.71 -10.21
N VAL A 63 1.73 18.78 -10.27
CA VAL A 63 0.93 18.22 -11.36
C VAL A 63 -0.11 19.22 -11.83
N ARG A 64 -0.54 19.08 -13.08
CA ARG A 64 -1.69 19.81 -13.64
C ARG A 64 -2.65 18.86 -14.34
N PRO A 65 -3.96 19.16 -14.36
CA PRO A 65 -4.90 18.40 -15.17
C PRO A 65 -4.53 18.52 -16.66
N VAL A 66 -4.76 17.45 -17.42
CA VAL A 66 -4.66 17.41 -18.88
C VAL A 66 -6.09 17.34 -19.43
N PRO A 67 -6.66 18.46 -19.91
CA PRO A 67 -8.01 18.49 -20.41
C PRO A 67 -8.19 17.55 -21.60
N ARG A 68 -9.35 16.92 -21.68
CA ARG A 68 -9.73 16.17 -22.87
C ARG A 68 -10.16 17.13 -23.98
N ALA A 69 -9.75 16.85 -25.21
CA ALA A 69 -10.13 17.66 -26.36
C ALA A 69 -11.66 17.69 -26.57
N ASP A 70 -12.35 16.58 -26.28
CA ASP A 70 -13.80 16.46 -26.42
C ASP A 70 -14.58 17.04 -25.23
N LYS A 71 -13.90 17.32 -24.11
CA LYS A 71 -14.52 17.81 -22.87
C LYS A 71 -13.55 18.73 -22.09
N PRO A 72 -13.30 19.95 -22.60
CA PRO A 72 -12.28 20.85 -22.04
C PRO A 72 -12.60 21.34 -20.63
N ASP A 73 -13.88 21.36 -20.24
CA ASP A 73 -14.35 21.83 -18.94
C ASP A 73 -14.45 20.72 -17.87
N GLU A 74 -14.35 19.44 -18.25
CA GLU A 74 -14.36 18.34 -17.28
C GLU A 74 -12.98 18.22 -16.62
N THR A 75 -12.88 18.73 -15.40
CA THR A 75 -11.65 18.72 -14.60
C THR A 75 -11.59 17.59 -13.57
N TRP A 76 -12.68 16.84 -13.41
CA TRP A 76 -12.83 15.76 -12.44
C TRP A 76 -12.43 14.38 -13.00
N TYR A 77 -12.60 14.17 -14.30
CA TYR A 77 -12.20 12.96 -15.01
C TYR A 77 -10.89 13.22 -15.76
N CYS A 78 -9.77 13.33 -15.05
CA CYS A 78 -8.59 13.91 -15.65
C CYS A 78 -7.34 13.07 -15.45
N ARG A 79 -6.82 12.67 -16.59
CA ARG A 79 -5.38 12.48 -16.76
C ARG A 79 -4.67 13.70 -16.18
N HIS A 80 -3.64 13.50 -15.37
CA HIS A 80 -2.78 14.55 -14.87
C HIS A 80 -1.39 14.41 -15.50
N ALA A 81 -0.64 15.51 -15.58
CA ALA A 81 0.75 15.49 -16.03
C ALA A 81 1.65 16.21 -15.03
N LEU A 82 2.85 15.68 -14.84
CA LEU A 82 3.89 16.30 -14.02
C LEU A 82 4.32 17.64 -14.62
N THR A 83 4.40 18.67 -13.78
CA THR A 83 4.88 20.00 -14.17
C THR A 83 6.39 20.15 -14.01
N VAL A 84 7.01 19.24 -13.24
CA VAL A 84 8.44 19.20 -12.92
C VAL A 84 8.90 17.75 -12.83
N ASP A 85 10.17 17.51 -13.16
CA ASP A 85 10.79 16.20 -12.94
C ASP A 85 10.78 15.83 -11.46
N ALA A 86 10.45 14.58 -11.15
CA ALA A 86 10.48 14.03 -9.80
C ALA A 86 11.87 14.21 -9.15
N GLN A 87 12.95 14.18 -9.92
CA GLN A 87 14.30 14.43 -9.41
C GLN A 87 14.52 15.88 -8.92
N ALA A 88 13.77 16.85 -9.46
CA ALA A 88 13.89 18.26 -9.08
C ALA A 88 12.92 18.68 -7.96
N MET A 89 11.94 17.84 -7.60
CA MET A 89 10.97 18.12 -6.53
C MET A 89 11.61 18.39 -5.14
N PRO A 90 12.66 17.67 -4.70
CA PRO A 90 13.34 17.96 -3.43
C PRO A 90 13.85 19.39 -3.32
N ASP A 91 14.46 19.93 -4.38
CA ASP A 91 14.97 21.29 -4.39
C ASP A 91 13.85 22.32 -4.54
N ALA A 92 12.84 22.04 -5.37
CA ALA A 92 11.68 22.90 -5.55
C ALA A 92 10.93 23.12 -4.22
N LEU A 93 10.66 22.05 -3.48
CA LEU A 93 9.92 22.13 -2.21
C LEU A 93 10.79 22.60 -1.04
N ALA A 94 12.12 22.43 -1.10
CA ALA A 94 13.03 22.99 -0.08
C ALA A 94 12.90 24.50 0.07
N LEU A 95 12.57 25.20 -1.02
CA LEU A 95 12.43 26.66 -1.05
C LEU A 95 11.01 27.13 -0.75
N ALA A 96 10.01 26.30 -1.02
CA ALA A 96 8.59 26.65 -0.90
C ALA A 96 7.97 26.26 0.44
N ILE A 97 8.50 25.23 1.12
CA ILE A 97 7.89 24.63 2.30
C ILE A 97 8.84 24.70 3.49
N SER A 98 8.36 25.26 4.61
CA SER A 98 9.14 25.40 5.85
C SER A 98 8.84 24.34 6.92
N ALA A 99 7.75 23.57 6.77
CA ALA A 99 7.33 22.52 7.71
C ALA A 99 6.86 21.27 6.95
N THR A 100 6.95 20.09 7.59
CA THR A 100 6.48 18.84 6.96
C THR A 100 4.97 18.91 6.71
N ASP A 101 4.53 18.63 5.48
CA ASP A 101 3.11 18.46 5.17
C ASP A 101 2.71 17.03 5.53
N GLU A 102 1.99 16.88 6.66
CA GLU A 102 1.52 15.58 7.14
C GLU A 102 0.65 14.85 6.11
N ARG A 103 -0.12 15.58 5.28
CA ARG A 103 -0.94 14.96 4.22
C ARG A 103 -0.06 14.23 3.22
N LEU A 104 1.09 14.82 2.87
CA LEU A 104 2.04 14.22 1.94
C LEU A 104 2.71 12.99 2.55
N LEU A 105 3.03 13.02 3.85
CA LEU A 105 3.53 11.84 4.57
C LEU A 105 2.49 10.72 4.57
N THR A 106 1.24 11.00 4.91
CA THR A 106 0.17 9.99 4.89
C THR A 106 -0.07 9.43 3.50
N SER A 107 -0.13 10.26 2.45
CA SER A 107 -0.33 9.75 1.09
C SER A 107 0.85 8.94 0.59
N PHE A 108 2.08 9.31 0.95
CA PHE A 108 3.25 8.49 0.66
C PHE A 108 3.13 7.11 1.31
N LEU A 109 2.81 7.05 2.60
CA LEU A 109 2.68 5.79 3.33
C LEU A 109 1.53 4.93 2.82
N ALA A 110 0.38 5.52 2.52
CA ALA A 110 -0.77 4.81 1.98
C ALA A 110 -0.45 4.13 0.63
N LEU A 111 0.26 4.83 -0.26
CA LEU A 111 0.69 4.27 -1.53
C LEU A 111 1.82 3.24 -1.36
N ALA A 112 2.89 3.62 -0.66
CA ALA A 112 4.08 2.79 -0.55
C ALA A 112 3.80 1.50 0.22
N CYS A 113 3.06 1.56 1.33
CA CYS A 113 2.71 0.38 2.13
C CYS A 113 1.50 -0.38 1.60
N GLY A 114 0.51 0.31 1.01
CA GLY A 114 -0.72 -0.31 0.53
C GLY A 114 -0.59 -0.96 -0.85
N TYR A 115 0.15 -0.34 -1.77
CA TYR A 115 0.17 -0.75 -3.18
C TYR A 115 1.54 -1.25 -3.65
N ASP A 116 2.64 -0.71 -3.09
CA ASP A 116 3.97 -0.90 -3.68
C ASP A 116 4.97 -1.68 -2.81
N GLY A 117 4.46 -2.37 -1.80
CA GLY A 117 5.22 -3.36 -1.04
C GLY A 117 6.28 -2.82 -0.09
N LEU A 118 6.26 -1.52 0.24
CA LEU A 118 7.03 -1.01 1.37
C LEU A 118 6.47 -1.63 2.65
N SER A 119 7.33 -2.22 3.49
CA SER A 119 6.85 -2.91 4.68
C SER A 119 6.15 -1.92 5.63
N SER A 120 4.97 -2.28 6.10
CA SER A 120 4.31 -1.65 7.25
C SER A 120 4.77 -2.26 8.58
N GLU A 121 5.71 -3.21 8.60
CA GLU A 121 6.19 -3.80 9.86
C GLU A 121 7.21 -2.93 10.57
N ARG A 122 7.29 -3.06 11.90
CA ARG A 122 8.37 -2.45 12.70
C ARG A 122 9.72 -3.18 12.57
N THR A 123 9.73 -4.37 11.98
CA THR A 123 10.97 -5.11 11.73
C THR A 123 11.80 -4.42 10.64
N PRO A 124 13.15 -4.49 10.69
CA PRO A 124 13.98 -3.93 9.65
C PRO A 124 13.65 -4.47 8.25
N PHE A 125 13.55 -3.59 7.25
CA PHE A 125 13.27 -3.92 5.86
C PHE A 125 14.17 -3.16 4.88
N THR A 126 14.36 -3.73 3.70
CA THR A 126 15.11 -3.07 2.61
C THR A 126 14.13 -2.51 1.60
N PRO A 127 14.04 -1.18 1.42
CA PRO A 127 13.13 -0.59 0.45
C PRO A 127 13.59 -0.87 -0.99
N ALA A 128 12.63 -0.94 -1.90
CA ALA A 128 12.89 -0.92 -3.33
C ALA A 128 13.66 0.37 -3.73
N THR A 129 14.36 0.32 -4.86
CA THR A 129 15.34 1.37 -5.23
C THR A 129 14.69 2.75 -5.38
N GLU A 130 13.48 2.79 -5.93
CA GLU A 130 12.61 3.95 -6.09
C GLU A 130 12.28 4.67 -4.77
N TYR A 131 12.29 3.95 -3.64
CA TYR A 131 11.98 4.49 -2.31
C TYR A 131 13.20 4.84 -1.48
N LYS A 132 14.42 4.47 -1.91
CA LYS A 132 15.65 4.68 -1.11
C LYS A 132 15.89 6.15 -0.76
N ALA A 133 15.60 7.08 -1.68
CA ALA A 133 15.80 8.51 -1.44
C ALA A 133 14.82 9.03 -0.37
N ALA A 134 13.53 8.72 -0.52
CA ALA A 134 12.48 9.02 0.47
C ALA A 134 12.79 8.41 1.84
N MET A 135 13.19 7.14 1.91
CA MET A 135 13.54 6.47 3.17
C MET A 135 14.74 7.10 3.88
N ARG A 136 15.76 7.52 3.12
CA ARG A 136 16.89 8.28 3.70
C ARG A 136 16.45 9.64 4.23
N ALA A 137 15.54 10.32 3.55
CA ALA A 137 14.99 11.59 4.01
C ALA A 137 14.15 11.41 5.29
N LEU A 138 13.29 10.40 5.33
CA LEU A 138 12.51 10.02 6.51
C LEU A 138 13.41 9.66 7.69
N ALA A 139 14.51 8.95 7.44
CA ALA A 139 15.48 8.61 8.47
C ALA A 139 16.16 9.85 9.06
N ARG A 140 16.56 10.82 8.23
CA ARG A 140 17.12 12.10 8.70
C ARG A 140 16.10 12.93 9.50
N ALA A 141 14.82 12.81 9.19
CA ALA A 141 13.74 13.52 9.87
C ALA A 141 13.20 12.78 11.12
N GLY A 142 13.75 11.61 11.45
CA GLY A 142 13.39 10.83 12.64
C GLY A 142 12.20 9.88 12.48
N TYR A 143 11.51 9.86 11.34
CA TYR A 143 10.39 8.95 11.05
C TYR A 143 10.83 7.48 10.82
N ALA A 144 12.08 7.29 10.43
CA ALA A 144 12.70 5.98 10.28
C ALA A 144 14.09 5.98 10.93
N GLN A 145 14.64 4.79 11.14
CA GLN A 145 16.00 4.59 11.60
C GLN A 145 16.72 3.64 10.64
N SER A 146 17.92 4.02 10.22
CA SER A 146 18.81 3.14 9.46
C SER A 146 19.38 2.05 10.36
N VAL A 147 19.30 0.79 9.92
CA VAL A 147 19.84 -0.40 10.60
C VAL A 147 20.68 -1.17 9.59
N GLY A 148 21.99 -0.90 9.54
CA GLY A 148 22.85 -1.41 8.47
C GLY A 148 22.42 -0.87 7.10
N SER A 149 22.11 -1.76 6.17
CA SER A 149 21.55 -1.42 4.85
C SER A 149 20.02 -1.34 4.81
N ALA A 150 19.35 -1.69 5.92
CA ALA A 150 17.90 -1.70 6.08
C ALA A 150 17.40 -0.46 6.84
N PHE A 151 16.09 -0.33 6.91
CA PHE A 151 15.38 0.71 7.67
C PHE A 151 14.36 0.07 8.60
N ARG A 152 14.07 0.73 9.72
CA ARG A 152 12.92 0.42 10.56
C ARG A 152 12.12 1.68 10.86
N TRP A 153 10.81 1.57 10.99
CA TRP A 153 9.94 2.67 11.42
C TRP A 153 10.19 3.01 12.89
N THR A 154 10.14 4.30 13.23
CA THR A 154 10.22 4.78 14.63
C THR A 154 8.83 5.07 15.19
N ASP A 155 8.74 5.48 16.45
CA ASP A 155 7.45 5.88 17.03
C ASP A 155 6.94 7.22 16.48
N GLN A 156 7.81 8.05 15.89
CA GLN A 156 7.43 9.34 15.32
C GLN A 156 6.47 9.18 14.13
N VAL A 157 6.59 8.10 13.35
CA VAL A 157 5.69 7.84 12.21
C VAL A 157 4.36 7.20 12.62
N ALA A 158 4.18 6.85 13.91
CA ALA A 158 3.03 6.07 14.36
C ALA A 158 1.69 6.77 14.09
N THR A 159 1.62 8.08 14.23
CA THR A 159 0.39 8.84 13.92
C THR A 159 0.01 8.72 12.44
N ALA A 160 0.98 8.91 11.54
CA ALA A 160 0.74 8.79 10.10
C ALA A 160 0.40 7.33 9.70
N MET A 161 1.07 6.33 10.31
CA MET A 161 0.78 4.91 10.08
C MET A 161 -0.64 4.51 10.52
N ARG A 162 -1.15 5.08 11.62
CA ARG A 162 -2.54 4.86 12.06
C ARG A 162 -3.54 5.53 11.12
N GLN A 163 -3.23 6.72 10.61
CA GLN A 163 -4.12 7.43 9.68
C GLN A 163 -4.32 6.71 8.36
N VAL A 164 -3.37 5.86 7.96
CA VAL A 164 -3.45 5.04 6.74
C VAL A 164 -3.87 3.59 7.02
N ASP A 165 -4.38 3.30 8.21
CA ASP A 165 -4.78 1.96 8.66
C ASP A 165 -3.67 0.88 8.50
N ALA A 166 -2.40 1.30 8.53
CA ALA A 166 -1.28 0.37 8.53
C ALA A 166 -1.06 -0.20 9.94
N TRP A 167 -1.19 0.65 10.97
CA TRP A 167 -0.98 0.30 12.38
C TRP A 167 -2.24 0.49 13.22
N ASP A 168 -2.40 -0.33 14.26
CA ASP A 168 -3.40 -0.13 15.31
C ASP A 168 -2.97 0.92 16.37
N GLU A 169 -3.79 1.14 17.38
CA GLU A 169 -3.51 2.06 18.49
C GLU A 169 -2.25 1.69 19.28
N GLN A 170 -1.90 0.40 19.33
CA GLN A 170 -0.69 -0.11 19.98
C GLN A 170 0.54 -0.09 19.04
N GLY A 171 0.37 0.37 17.80
CA GLY A 171 1.41 0.43 16.78
C GLY A 171 1.79 -0.94 16.21
N ARG A 172 0.90 -1.93 16.29
CA ARG A 172 1.06 -3.23 15.64
C ARG A 172 0.56 -3.14 14.20
N CYS A 173 1.24 -3.81 13.29
CA CYS A 173 0.82 -3.85 11.90
C CYS A 173 -0.52 -4.60 11.75
N ILE A 174 -1.53 -3.93 11.21
CA ILE A 174 -2.88 -4.47 11.00
C ILE A 174 -2.84 -5.63 10.00
N ALA A 175 -2.01 -5.54 8.95
CA ALA A 175 -1.87 -6.63 7.98
C ALA A 175 -1.33 -7.92 8.63
N SER A 176 -0.33 -7.80 9.51
CA SER A 176 0.18 -8.94 10.28
C SER A 176 -0.84 -9.49 11.28
N LEU A 177 -1.59 -8.63 11.97
CA LEU A 177 -2.66 -9.08 12.86
C LEU A 177 -3.73 -9.87 12.08
N ARG A 178 -4.16 -9.35 10.93
CA ARG A 178 -5.11 -10.04 10.04
C ARG A 178 -4.56 -11.34 9.49
N GLU A 179 -3.25 -11.43 9.23
CA GLU A 179 -2.59 -12.67 8.82
C GLU A 179 -2.58 -13.69 9.96
N GLN A 180 -2.15 -13.28 11.15
CA GLN A 180 -2.12 -14.15 12.33
C GLN A 180 -3.52 -14.68 12.69
N GLU A 181 -4.53 -13.81 12.67
CA GLU A 181 -5.93 -14.20 12.86
C GLU A 181 -6.36 -15.21 11.80
N ARG A 182 -6.00 -15.00 10.53
CA ARG A 182 -6.33 -15.92 9.44
C ARG A 182 -5.64 -17.27 9.60
N LEU A 183 -4.38 -17.28 10.03
CA LEU A 183 -3.64 -18.52 10.34
C LEU A 183 -4.31 -19.28 11.50
N ALA A 184 -4.67 -18.57 12.57
CA ALA A 184 -5.39 -19.17 13.70
C ALA A 184 -6.76 -19.73 13.27
N GLN A 185 -7.49 -19.00 12.41
CA GLN A 185 -8.75 -19.48 11.84
C GLN A 185 -8.56 -20.72 10.96
N ALA A 186 -7.51 -20.75 10.13
CA ALA A 186 -7.21 -21.91 9.29
C ALA A 186 -6.90 -23.15 10.14
N ASP A 187 -6.10 -23.00 11.19
CA ASP A 187 -5.76 -24.08 12.10
C ASP A 187 -7.00 -24.58 12.86
N ALA A 188 -7.83 -23.67 13.36
CA ALA A 188 -9.09 -24.02 14.03
C ALA A 188 -10.04 -24.77 13.09
N ALA A 189 -10.20 -24.27 11.86
CA ALA A 189 -11.03 -24.89 10.83
C ALA A 189 -10.52 -26.28 10.47
N TRP A 190 -9.20 -26.44 10.28
CA TRP A 190 -8.59 -27.72 9.93
C TRP A 190 -8.78 -28.78 11.02
N ARG A 191 -8.53 -28.41 12.29
CA ARG A 191 -8.63 -29.32 13.44
C ARG A 191 -10.07 -29.77 13.70
N SER A 192 -11.03 -28.84 13.59
CA SER A 192 -12.45 -29.11 13.84
C SER A 192 -13.23 -29.61 12.61
N MET A 193 -12.56 -29.77 11.46
CA MET A 193 -13.19 -30.14 10.20
C MET A 193 -13.95 -31.46 10.29
N PRO A 194 -15.27 -31.48 9.98
CA PRO A 194 -16.04 -32.72 9.88
C PRO A 194 -15.40 -33.67 8.86
N GLU A 195 -15.36 -34.95 9.21
CA GLU A 195 -14.74 -35.99 8.35
C GLU A 195 -15.41 -36.09 6.98
N THR A 196 -16.71 -35.78 6.88
CA THR A 196 -17.46 -35.70 5.61
C THR A 196 -16.91 -34.63 4.67
N ILE A 197 -16.60 -33.45 5.20
CA ILE A 197 -15.99 -32.33 4.45
C ILE A 197 -14.54 -32.68 4.11
N ARG A 198 -13.79 -33.20 5.08
CA ARG A 198 -12.38 -33.61 4.89
C ARG A 198 -12.26 -34.64 3.76
N ARG A 199 -13.10 -35.68 3.75
CA ARG A 199 -13.11 -36.71 2.70
C ARG A 199 -13.53 -36.15 1.34
N THR A 200 -14.56 -35.32 1.31
CA THR A 200 -15.10 -34.78 0.05
C THR A 200 -14.10 -33.86 -0.66
N HIS A 201 -13.43 -32.97 0.09
CA HIS A 201 -12.63 -31.91 -0.50
C HIS A 201 -11.11 -32.12 -0.40
N PHE A 202 -10.63 -32.92 0.56
CA PHE A 202 -9.19 -33.06 0.86
C PHE A 202 -8.64 -34.48 0.66
N ALA A 203 -9.46 -35.51 0.43
CA ALA A 203 -8.96 -36.88 0.23
C ALA A 203 -8.32 -37.13 -1.16
N LYS A 204 -8.64 -36.32 -2.17
CA LYS A 204 -8.13 -36.49 -3.54
C LYS A 204 -7.16 -35.37 -3.90
N ARG A 205 -6.07 -35.74 -4.57
CA ARG A 205 -5.12 -34.79 -5.17
C ARG A 205 -5.40 -34.67 -6.68
N PRO A 206 -5.32 -33.45 -7.27
CA PRO A 206 -5.08 -32.17 -6.60
C PRO A 206 -6.34 -31.66 -5.88
N MET A 207 -6.14 -30.98 -4.75
CA MET A 207 -7.22 -30.27 -4.07
C MET A 207 -7.58 -29.02 -4.88
N ARG A 208 -8.87 -28.85 -5.15
CA ARG A 208 -9.38 -27.74 -5.97
C ARG A 208 -9.81 -26.60 -5.06
N LEU A 209 -9.35 -25.39 -5.37
CA LEU A 209 -9.63 -24.20 -4.57
C LEU A 209 -11.14 -23.90 -4.48
N VAL A 210 -11.85 -23.91 -5.61
CA VAL A 210 -13.27 -23.53 -5.67
C VAL A 210 -14.15 -24.39 -4.76
N PRO A 211 -14.11 -25.74 -4.79
CA PRO A 211 -14.88 -26.57 -3.85
C PRO A 211 -14.56 -26.33 -2.38
N VAL A 212 -13.30 -26.00 -2.04
CA VAL A 212 -12.92 -25.69 -0.65
C VAL A 212 -13.51 -24.34 -0.22
N VAL A 213 -13.47 -23.34 -1.10
CA VAL A 213 -14.10 -22.04 -0.86
C VAL A 213 -15.61 -22.20 -0.66
N GLU A 214 -16.29 -22.98 -1.51
CA GLU A 214 -17.72 -23.25 -1.38
C GLU A 214 -18.05 -23.90 -0.03
N ALA A 215 -17.31 -24.95 0.35
CA ALA A 215 -17.52 -25.64 1.63
C ALA A 215 -17.33 -24.70 2.83
N LEU A 216 -16.29 -23.86 2.81
CA LEU A 216 -16.06 -22.84 3.84
C LEU A 216 -17.19 -21.82 3.88
N THR A 217 -17.61 -21.32 2.72
CA THR A 217 -18.65 -20.29 2.62
C THR A 217 -19.99 -20.81 3.16
N MET A 218 -20.32 -22.08 2.90
CA MET A 218 -21.56 -22.68 3.37
C MET A 218 -21.53 -23.11 4.84
N SER A 219 -20.36 -23.49 5.37
CA SER A 219 -20.29 -24.28 6.61
C SER A 219 -19.40 -23.70 7.70
N TRP A 220 -18.46 -22.80 7.40
CA TRP A 220 -17.52 -22.24 8.38
C TRP A 220 -17.91 -20.81 8.77
N ARG A 221 -18.43 -20.63 9.99
CA ARG A 221 -18.87 -19.32 10.52
C ARG A 221 -18.68 -19.25 12.03
N ASP A 222 -18.39 -18.06 12.53
CA ASP A 222 -18.19 -17.77 13.95
C ASP A 222 -17.15 -18.69 14.62
N GLY A 223 -16.14 -19.13 13.85
CA GLY A 223 -15.09 -20.03 14.33
C GLY A 223 -15.50 -21.51 14.48
N ALA A 224 -16.63 -21.94 13.89
CA ALA A 224 -17.11 -23.31 13.96
C ALA A 224 -17.68 -23.83 12.63
N TRP A 225 -17.76 -25.16 12.52
CA TRP A 225 -18.44 -25.84 11.41
C TRP A 225 -19.91 -26.04 11.70
N HIS A 226 -20.75 -25.75 10.72
CA HIS A 226 -22.21 -25.87 10.78
C HIS A 226 -22.72 -26.74 9.63
N PRO A 227 -23.92 -27.32 9.75
CA PRO A 227 -24.58 -28.00 8.63
C PRO A 227 -24.77 -27.05 7.43
N ILE A 228 -24.65 -27.60 6.21
CA ILE A 228 -24.96 -26.88 4.98
C ILE A 228 -26.48 -26.74 4.89
N ASP A 229 -27.02 -25.63 5.34
CA ASP A 229 -28.45 -25.38 5.43
C ASP A 229 -28.92 -24.15 4.64
N ARG A 230 -28.03 -23.52 3.86
CA ARG A 230 -28.29 -22.24 3.20
C ARG A 230 -27.68 -22.14 1.79
N GLU A 231 -28.27 -21.24 1.01
CA GLU A 231 -27.66 -20.73 -0.22
C GLU A 231 -26.39 -19.94 0.11
N PRO A 232 -25.34 -20.05 -0.74
CA PRO A 232 -24.10 -19.34 -0.53
C PRO A 232 -24.33 -17.82 -0.63
N PRO A 233 -23.70 -17.00 0.24
CA PRO A 233 -23.70 -15.56 0.11
C PRO A 233 -23.11 -15.12 -1.24
N PRO A 234 -23.53 -13.95 -1.76
CA PRO A 234 -23.17 -13.49 -3.09
C PRO A 234 -21.67 -13.22 -3.29
N ALA A 235 -20.88 -13.05 -2.22
CA ALA A 235 -19.43 -12.89 -2.32
C ALA A 235 -18.68 -13.52 -1.12
N PRO A 236 -17.66 -14.36 -1.38
CA PRO A 236 -16.77 -14.86 -0.34
C PRO A 236 -15.78 -13.77 0.10
N ALA A 237 -16.13 -13.01 1.14
CA ALA A 237 -15.19 -12.09 1.80
C ALA A 237 -14.17 -12.85 2.67
N GLY A 238 -12.98 -13.12 2.12
CA GLY A 238 -11.83 -13.69 2.85
C GLY A 238 -11.69 -15.22 2.79
N GLN A 239 -12.70 -15.95 2.31
CA GLN A 239 -12.69 -17.42 2.24
C GLN A 239 -11.68 -17.96 1.23
N ILE A 240 -11.33 -17.19 0.19
CA ILE A 240 -10.30 -17.59 -0.78
C ILE A 240 -8.93 -17.75 -0.08
N ALA A 241 -8.55 -16.77 0.75
CA ALA A 241 -7.28 -16.82 1.46
C ALA A 241 -7.26 -17.95 2.50
N LEU A 242 -8.38 -18.13 3.24
CA LEU A 242 -8.55 -19.23 4.18
C LEU A 242 -8.48 -20.61 3.49
N ALA A 243 -9.16 -20.77 2.34
CA ALA A 243 -9.16 -22.00 1.55
C ALA A 243 -7.76 -22.37 1.05
N ARG A 244 -7.00 -21.39 0.56
CA ARG A 244 -5.60 -21.61 0.15
C ARG A 244 -4.76 -22.15 1.32
N ARG A 245 -4.90 -21.55 2.50
CA ARG A 245 -4.15 -22.02 3.68
C ARG A 245 -4.55 -23.42 4.13
N LEU A 246 -5.84 -23.77 4.08
CA LEU A 246 -6.29 -25.15 4.36
C LEU A 246 -5.72 -26.17 3.38
N ILE A 247 -5.61 -25.80 2.09
CA ILE A 247 -4.97 -26.64 1.09
C ILE A 247 -3.48 -26.83 1.42
N ASP A 248 -2.76 -25.78 1.82
CA ASP A 248 -1.35 -25.87 2.20
C ASP A 248 -1.16 -26.79 3.43
N LEU A 249 -2.00 -26.65 4.46
CA LEU A 249 -2.04 -27.53 5.64
C LEU A 249 -2.24 -28.99 5.24
N ALA A 250 -3.21 -29.26 4.37
CA ALA A 250 -3.49 -30.62 3.87
C ALA A 250 -2.36 -31.21 3.01
N GLN A 251 -1.54 -30.36 2.38
CA GLN A 251 -0.37 -30.78 1.61
C GLN A 251 0.89 -30.99 2.48
N GLY A 252 0.85 -30.63 3.76
CA GLY A 252 2.04 -30.62 4.63
C GLY A 252 3.03 -29.52 4.24
N ARG A 253 2.55 -28.43 3.62
CA ARG A 253 3.34 -27.27 3.19
C ARG A 253 3.20 -26.08 4.14
N ALA A 254 2.66 -26.31 5.33
CA ALA A 254 2.29 -25.28 6.29
C ALA A 254 3.45 -24.84 7.17
#